data_AF-A0A3N6LXM8-F1
#
_entry.id   AF-A0A3N6LXM8-F1
#
_cell.length_a   1.000
_cell.length_b   1.000
_cell.length_c   1.000
_cell.angle_alpha   90.00
_cell.angle_beta   90.00
_cell.angle_gamma   90.00
#
_symmetry.space_group_name_H-M   'P 1'
#
loop_
_entity.id
_entity.type
_entity.pdbx_description
1 polymer ?
#
loop_
_entity_poly.entity_id
_entity_poly.type
_entity_poly.pdbx_seq_one_letter_code
_entity_poly.pdbx_strand_id
1 'polypeptide(L)'
;MSPGALLADGGSDPISLSGRRGRIFEQLRINLNHHPATETVIVRPTRDQKDRKLVARFDTQILVDGLVGADEARLEINWWTHPPGIDDQFKFHYVESSGYDCGWHRQPHPEESDIPFDHFQQRASPESDYRYQGVDFLEDTPVGLLWEVTRTRLPRIIRARYDPETEF
;
A
#
# COMPACT_ATOMS: atom_id res chain seq x y z
N MET A 1 1.59 28.44 28.54
CA MET A 1 2.49 27.65 27.69
C MET A 1 1.63 26.67 26.92
N SER A 2 1.33 26.99 25.66
CA SER A 2 0.51 26.14 24.79
C SER A 2 1.39 25.05 24.18
N PRO A 3 0.90 23.80 24.05
CA PRO A 3 1.65 22.74 23.38
C PRO A 3 1.83 23.11 21.92
N GLY A 4 3.05 22.91 21.42
CA GLY A 4 3.51 23.31 20.10
C GLY A 4 2.55 22.90 19.01
N ALA A 5 2.19 23.88 18.19
CA ALA A 5 1.59 23.67 16.90
C ALA A 5 2.40 22.59 16.15
N LEU A 6 1.72 21.51 15.80
CA LEU A 6 2.14 20.56 14.78
C LEU A 6 2.58 21.36 13.55
N LEU A 7 3.88 21.51 13.35
CA LEU A 7 4.43 21.82 12.03
C LEU A 7 4.36 20.53 11.20
N ALA A 8 3.13 20.12 10.94
CA ALA A 8 2.80 19.24 9.86
C ALA A 8 2.65 20.13 8.62
N ASP A 9 3.55 20.01 7.66
CA ASP A 9 3.24 20.27 6.25
C ASP A 9 2.34 19.17 5.64
N GLY A 10 1.79 18.30 6.49
CA GLY A 10 0.74 17.34 6.21
C GLY A 10 -0.57 18.01 5.77
N GLY A 11 -0.62 18.34 4.48
CA GLY A 11 -1.83 18.24 3.66
C GLY A 11 -2.90 19.30 3.89
N SER A 12 -2.74 20.48 3.30
CA SER A 12 -3.87 21.40 3.09
C SER A 12 -3.72 22.25 1.82
N ASP A 13 -3.36 21.60 0.71
CA ASP A 13 -3.64 22.08 -0.65
C ASP A 13 -3.87 20.85 -1.53
N PRO A 14 -4.79 20.84 -2.50
CA PRO A 14 -5.01 19.70 -3.39
C PRO A 14 -3.69 19.40 -4.11
N ILE A 15 -2.98 18.38 -3.62
CA ILE A 15 -1.55 18.20 -3.90
C ILE A 15 -1.39 17.89 -5.39
N SER A 16 -0.88 18.86 -6.13
CA SER A 16 -0.39 18.61 -7.49
C SER A 16 0.72 17.56 -7.40
N LEU A 17 0.67 16.55 -8.27
CA LEU A 17 1.77 15.59 -8.43
C LEU A 17 2.96 16.33 -9.06
N SER A 18 3.73 17.03 -8.24
CA SER A 18 4.90 17.81 -8.65
C SER A 18 6.11 17.46 -7.77
N GLY A 19 7.28 17.97 -8.17
CA GLY A 19 8.52 17.83 -7.41
C GLY A 19 8.92 16.36 -7.16
N ARG A 20 9.38 16.06 -5.94
CA ARG A 20 9.83 14.72 -5.55
C ARG A 20 8.69 13.70 -5.58
N ARG A 21 7.51 14.06 -5.05
CA ARG A 21 6.34 13.16 -5.00
C ARG A 21 5.86 12.75 -6.40
N GLY A 22 5.79 13.70 -7.33
CA GLY A 22 5.43 13.42 -8.73
C GLY A 22 6.41 12.45 -9.39
N ARG A 23 7.73 12.61 -9.16
CA ARG A 23 8.75 11.67 -9.67
C ARG A 23 8.60 10.26 -9.08
N ILE A 24 8.33 10.16 -7.78
CA ILE A 24 8.09 8.86 -7.12
C ILE A 24 6.85 8.18 -7.71
N PHE A 25 5.72 8.90 -7.84
CA PHE A 25 4.51 8.35 -8.45
C PHE A 25 4.77 7.85 -9.87
N GLU A 26 5.52 8.59 -10.68
CA GLU A 26 5.84 8.18 -12.04
C GLU A 26 6.74 6.94 -12.07
N GLN A 27 7.75 6.86 -11.20
CA GLN A 27 8.60 5.68 -11.08
C GLN A 27 7.80 4.44 -10.65
N LEU A 28 6.92 4.58 -9.65
CA LEU A 28 6.04 3.51 -9.20
C LEU A 28 5.08 3.08 -10.32
N ARG A 29 4.49 4.04 -11.03
CA ARG A 29 3.59 3.77 -12.16
C ARG A 29 4.29 3.00 -13.28
N ILE A 30 5.49 3.41 -13.67
CA ILE A 30 6.28 2.72 -14.71
C ILE A 30 6.59 1.28 -14.28
N ASN A 31 7.06 1.09 -13.04
CA ASN A 31 7.42 -0.24 -12.55
C ASN A 31 6.20 -1.16 -12.38
N LEU A 32 5.06 -0.63 -11.92
CA LEU A 32 3.80 -1.37 -11.91
C LEU A 32 3.39 -1.80 -13.33
N ASN A 33 3.51 -0.94 -14.34
CA ASN A 33 3.24 -1.34 -15.73
C ASN A 33 4.20 -2.40 -16.27
N HIS A 34 5.37 -2.60 -15.63
CA HIS A 34 6.29 -3.70 -15.95
C HIS A 34 6.04 -4.96 -15.12
N HIS A 35 5.12 -4.93 -14.15
CA HIS A 35 4.75 -6.12 -13.40
C HIS A 35 3.85 -7.01 -14.27
N PRO A 36 4.16 -8.30 -14.49
CA PRO A 36 3.45 -9.15 -15.45
C PRO A 36 1.95 -9.27 -15.20
N ALA A 37 1.53 -9.26 -13.93
CA ALA A 37 0.12 -9.36 -13.56
C ALA A 37 -0.67 -8.05 -13.67
N THR A 38 -0.03 -6.91 -13.96
CA THR A 38 -0.72 -5.62 -13.96
C THR A 38 -1.51 -5.41 -15.24
N GLU A 39 -2.82 -5.21 -15.11
CA GLU A 39 -3.71 -4.91 -16.23
C GLU A 39 -3.76 -3.40 -16.53
N THR A 40 -3.85 -2.59 -15.46
CA THR A 40 -3.95 -1.13 -15.57
C THR A 40 -3.29 -0.46 -14.38
N VAL A 41 -2.76 0.75 -14.58
CA VAL A 41 -2.31 1.63 -13.49
C VAL A 41 -2.82 3.04 -13.74
N ILE A 42 -3.60 3.56 -12.81
CA ILE A 42 -4.23 4.87 -12.94
C ILE A 42 -4.05 5.69 -11.68
N VAL A 43 -3.92 7.01 -11.83
CA VAL A 43 -3.99 7.94 -10.70
C VAL A 43 -5.46 8.25 -10.41
N ARG A 44 -5.84 8.22 -9.13
CA ARG A 44 -7.19 8.57 -8.66
C ARG A 44 -7.13 9.50 -7.44
N PRO A 45 -8.15 10.35 -7.23
CA PRO A 45 -8.32 11.01 -5.95
C PRO A 45 -8.56 9.99 -4.83
N THR A 46 -8.14 10.31 -3.61
CA THR A 46 -8.61 9.62 -2.41
C THR A 46 -10.10 9.87 -2.18
N ARG A 47 -10.75 9.05 -1.35
CA ARG A 47 -12.20 9.13 -1.11
C ARG A 47 -12.64 10.50 -0.57
N ASP A 48 -11.83 11.11 0.28
CA ASP A 48 -12.04 12.45 0.82
C ASP A 48 -11.64 13.59 -0.15
N GLN A 49 -11.14 13.23 -1.33
CA GLN A 49 -10.64 14.14 -2.38
C GLN A 49 -9.48 15.04 -1.98
N LYS A 50 -8.90 14.84 -0.78
CA LYS A 50 -7.80 15.67 -0.27
C LYS A 50 -6.44 15.25 -0.82
N ASP A 51 -6.36 14.06 -1.40
CA ASP A 51 -5.10 13.51 -1.89
C ASP A 51 -5.28 12.71 -3.21
N ARG A 52 -4.17 12.16 -3.71
CA ARG A 52 -4.08 11.29 -4.89
C ARG A 52 -3.38 9.98 -4.53
N LYS A 53 -3.79 8.90 -5.18
CA LYS A 53 -3.20 7.56 -5.06
C LYS A 53 -3.03 6.91 -6.43
N LEU A 54 -2.06 6.01 -6.56
CA LEU A 54 -2.02 5.06 -7.67
C LEU A 54 -2.98 3.92 -7.37
N VAL A 55 -3.65 3.43 -8.39
CA VAL A 55 -4.50 2.24 -8.32
C VAL A 55 -4.06 1.32 -9.46
N ALA A 56 -3.46 0.18 -9.12
CA ALA A 56 -3.12 -0.86 -10.06
C ALA A 56 -4.17 -1.99 -9.99
N ARG A 57 -4.73 -2.41 -11.12
CA ARG A 57 -5.53 -3.63 -11.21
C ARG A 57 -4.63 -4.80 -11.57
N PHE A 58 -4.85 -5.94 -10.93
CA PHE A 58 -4.08 -7.16 -11.17
C PHE A 58 -4.96 -8.28 -11.72
N ASP A 59 -4.41 -9.01 -12.69
CA ASP A 59 -4.89 -10.34 -13.09
C ASP A 59 -4.41 -11.37 -12.05
N THR A 60 -5.35 -11.95 -11.31
CA THR A 60 -5.06 -12.96 -10.27
C THR A 60 -4.59 -14.30 -10.84
N GLN A 61 -4.88 -14.59 -12.11
CA GLN A 61 -4.34 -15.77 -12.80
C GLN A 61 -2.83 -15.67 -12.95
N ILE A 62 -2.29 -14.47 -13.12
CA ILE A 62 -0.85 -14.23 -13.25
C ILE A 62 -0.22 -13.91 -11.89
N LEU A 63 -0.91 -13.15 -11.02
CA LEU A 63 -0.33 -12.72 -9.74
C LEU A 63 -0.08 -13.90 -8.78
N VAL A 64 -1.03 -14.84 -8.72
CA VAL A 64 -1.06 -15.95 -7.77
C VAL A 64 -1.61 -17.24 -8.38
N ASP A 65 -1.36 -17.45 -9.66
CA ASP A 65 -1.67 -18.72 -10.35
C ASP A 65 -3.16 -19.12 -10.27
N GLY A 66 -4.05 -18.14 -10.24
CA GLY A 66 -5.51 -18.35 -10.21
C GLY A 66 -6.06 -18.81 -8.86
N LEU A 67 -5.24 -18.77 -7.80
CA LEU A 67 -5.64 -19.17 -6.45
C LEU A 67 -6.79 -18.33 -5.88
N VAL A 68 -6.92 -17.10 -6.35
CA VAL A 68 -7.96 -16.15 -5.94
C VAL A 68 -9.09 -16.13 -6.96
N GLY A 69 -10.28 -16.58 -6.55
CA GLY A 69 -11.52 -16.51 -7.32
C GLY A 69 -12.24 -15.16 -7.23
N ALA A 70 -11.50 -14.05 -7.22
CA ALA A 70 -12.07 -12.69 -7.16
C ALA A 70 -12.11 -12.06 -8.56
N ASP A 71 -13.25 -11.49 -8.94
CA ASP A 71 -13.42 -10.76 -10.21
C ASP A 71 -12.58 -9.48 -10.31
N GLU A 72 -12.24 -8.87 -9.17
CA GLU A 72 -11.41 -7.68 -9.11
C GLU A 72 -10.37 -7.81 -8.01
N ALA A 73 -9.13 -7.48 -8.33
CA ALA A 73 -8.03 -7.33 -7.39
C ALA A 73 -7.27 -6.04 -7.71
N ARG A 74 -7.02 -5.22 -6.69
CA ARG A 74 -6.29 -3.96 -6.86
C ARG A 74 -5.32 -3.68 -5.75
N LEU A 75 -4.22 -3.00 -6.10
CA LEU A 75 -3.27 -2.42 -5.17
C LEU A 75 -3.36 -0.90 -5.26
N GLU A 76 -3.68 -0.28 -4.14
CA GLU A 76 -3.72 1.16 -3.96
C GLU A 76 -2.42 1.63 -3.30
N ILE A 77 -1.78 2.66 -3.86
CA ILE A 77 -0.52 3.19 -3.33
C ILE A 77 -0.66 4.68 -3.04
N ASN A 78 -0.40 5.03 -1.78
CA ASN A 78 -0.20 6.42 -1.34
C ASN A 78 1.25 6.64 -0.95
N TRP A 79 1.75 7.85 -1.20
CA TRP A 79 3.10 8.25 -0.80
C TRP A 79 3.09 9.70 -0.33
N TRP A 80 3.71 9.98 0.81
CA TRP A 80 3.88 11.32 1.40
C TRP A 80 5.36 11.56 1.67
N THR A 81 5.92 12.51 0.94
CA THR A 81 7.34 12.84 1.03
C THR A 81 7.61 13.77 2.21
N HIS A 82 8.69 13.52 2.93
CA HIS A 82 9.14 14.38 4.02
C HIS A 82 10.49 15.06 3.69
N PRO A 83 10.90 16.09 4.46
CA PRO A 83 12.23 16.66 4.38
C PRO A 83 13.34 15.62 4.58
N PRO A 84 14.56 15.89 4.08
CA PRO A 84 15.71 15.01 4.32
C PRO A 84 15.93 14.71 5.80
N GLY A 85 16.21 13.45 6.13
CA GLY A 85 16.39 12.98 7.51
C GLY A 85 15.11 12.53 8.21
N ILE A 86 13.96 12.63 7.55
CA ILE A 86 12.68 12.05 7.98
C ILE A 86 12.23 11.06 6.91
N ASP A 87 11.85 9.86 7.34
CA ASP A 87 11.37 8.84 6.43
C ASP A 87 10.06 9.26 5.76
N ASP A 88 9.96 8.95 4.47
CA ASP A 88 8.69 9.11 3.76
C ASP A 88 7.65 8.16 4.34
N GLN A 89 6.39 8.59 4.32
CA GLN A 89 5.26 7.74 4.70
C GLN A 89 4.61 7.17 3.45
N PHE A 90 4.09 5.95 3.54
CA PHE A 90 3.42 5.30 2.42
C PHE A 90 2.37 4.29 2.86
N LYS A 91 1.52 3.91 1.90
CA LYS A 91 0.63 2.76 1.99
C LYS A 91 0.71 1.95 0.71
N PHE A 92 0.84 0.64 0.85
CA PHE A 92 0.52 -0.33 -0.20
C PHE A 92 -0.68 -1.13 0.29
N HIS A 93 -1.85 -0.97 -0.33
CA HIS A 93 -3.11 -1.51 0.16
C HIS A 93 -3.78 -2.37 -0.91
N TYR A 94 -3.77 -3.69 -0.73
CA TYR A 94 -4.43 -4.66 -1.58
C TYR A 94 -5.88 -4.89 -1.15
N VAL A 95 -6.79 -4.89 -2.12
CA VAL A 95 -8.21 -5.19 -1.92
C VAL A 95 -8.71 -6.04 -3.07
N GLU A 96 -9.48 -7.07 -2.76
CA GLU A 96 -10.15 -7.91 -3.75
C GLU A 96 -11.66 -8.05 -3.52
N SER A 97 -12.41 -8.38 -4.57
CA SER A 97 -13.87 -8.44 -4.55
C SER A 97 -14.45 -9.59 -3.72
N SER A 98 -13.67 -10.63 -3.43
CA SER A 98 -14.00 -11.68 -2.45
C SER A 98 -13.97 -11.18 -0.99
N GLY A 99 -13.49 -9.96 -0.76
CA GLY A 99 -13.54 -9.27 0.53
C GLY A 99 -12.26 -9.33 1.36
N TYR A 100 -11.20 -10.00 0.87
CA TYR A 100 -9.90 -9.91 1.52
C TYR A 100 -9.26 -8.53 1.29
N ASP A 101 -8.62 -8.03 2.33
CA ASP A 101 -8.12 -6.68 2.40
C ASP A 101 -6.89 -6.67 3.30
N CYS A 102 -5.74 -6.26 2.76
CA CYS A 102 -4.49 -6.21 3.49
C CYS A 102 -3.55 -5.13 2.96
N GLY A 103 -2.55 -4.73 3.75
CA GLY A 103 -1.60 -3.73 3.31
C GLY A 103 -0.37 -3.58 4.18
N TRP A 104 0.66 -2.96 3.61
CA TRP A 104 1.93 -2.61 4.26
C TRP A 104 2.07 -1.10 4.32
N HIS A 105 2.18 -0.58 5.52
CA HIS A 105 2.13 0.85 5.80
C HIS A 105 3.39 1.28 6.54
N ARG A 106 3.81 2.51 6.24
CA ARG A 106 4.75 3.30 7.02
C ARG A 106 4.08 4.62 7.35
N GLN A 107 3.43 4.68 8.51
CA GLN A 107 2.72 5.86 9.00
C GLN A 107 2.21 5.60 10.43
N PRO A 108 1.98 6.66 11.23
CA PRO A 108 1.32 6.49 12.51
C PRO A 108 -0.12 6.00 12.30
N HIS A 109 -0.60 5.09 13.16
CA HIS A 109 -2.02 4.76 13.18
C HIS A 109 -2.80 5.89 13.88
N PRO A 110 -3.91 6.39 13.30
CA PRO A 110 -4.57 7.61 13.79
C PRO A 110 -5.18 7.46 15.19
N GLU A 111 -5.57 6.24 15.58
CA GLU A 111 -6.39 5.98 16.77
C GLU A 111 -5.69 5.11 17.82
N GLU A 112 -4.60 4.41 17.45
CA GLU A 112 -3.98 3.37 18.27
C GLU A 112 -2.46 3.55 18.26
N SER A 113 -1.89 4.02 19.36
CA SER A 113 -0.47 4.37 19.45
C SER A 113 0.45 3.16 19.67
N ASP A 114 -0.11 1.99 19.97
CA ASP A 114 0.60 0.72 20.15
C ASP A 114 0.86 -0.02 18.84
N ILE A 115 0.20 0.38 17.74
CA ILE A 115 0.49 -0.15 16.40
C ILE A 115 1.85 0.38 15.93
N PRO A 116 2.79 -0.50 15.55
CA PRO A 116 4.09 -0.09 15.04
C PRO A 116 4.01 0.84 13.83
N PHE A 117 4.96 1.77 13.70
CA PHE A 117 4.99 2.74 12.60
C PHE A 117 5.07 2.05 11.23
N ASP A 118 5.93 1.03 11.12
CA ASP A 118 5.98 0.09 10.00
C ASP A 118 5.15 -1.14 10.36
N HIS A 119 4.01 -1.33 9.69
CA HIS A 119 3.07 -2.41 10.00
C HIS A 119 2.42 -3.02 8.76
N PHE A 120 2.09 -4.30 8.90
CA PHE A 120 1.17 -5.04 8.05
C PHE A 120 -0.19 -5.01 8.74
N GLN A 121 -1.24 -4.73 7.95
CA GLN A 121 -2.62 -4.87 8.40
C GLN A 121 -3.36 -5.84 7.49
N GLN A 122 -4.32 -6.56 8.04
CA GLN A 122 -5.24 -7.37 7.25
C GLN A 122 -6.58 -7.56 7.94
N ARG A 123 -7.62 -7.80 7.15
CA ARG A 123 -8.90 -8.34 7.58
C ARG A 123 -9.36 -9.42 6.61
N ALA A 124 -9.96 -10.47 7.16
CA ALA A 124 -10.33 -11.65 6.37
C ALA A 124 -11.60 -11.43 5.52
N SER A 125 -12.46 -10.51 5.94
CA SER A 125 -13.69 -10.12 5.26
C SER A 125 -14.06 -8.70 5.67
N PRO A 126 -15.01 -8.03 4.99
CA PRO A 126 -15.45 -6.69 5.36
C PRO A 126 -15.90 -6.55 6.82
N GLU A 127 -16.43 -7.64 7.39
CA GLU A 127 -17.02 -7.67 8.74
C GLU A 127 -16.02 -8.11 9.82
N SER A 128 -14.80 -8.46 9.41
CA SER A 128 -13.72 -8.78 10.34
C SER A 128 -13.00 -7.50 10.77
N ASP A 129 -12.62 -7.43 12.03
CA ASP A 129 -11.70 -6.41 12.51
C ASP A 129 -10.33 -6.54 11.84
N TYR A 130 -9.64 -5.40 11.68
CA TYR A 130 -8.25 -5.42 11.26
C TYR A 130 -7.36 -6.02 12.34
N ARG A 131 -6.39 -6.80 11.89
CA ARG A 131 -5.27 -7.26 12.71
C ARG A 131 -4.00 -6.59 12.21
N TYR A 132 -3.15 -6.20 13.16
CA TYR A 132 -1.91 -5.48 12.89
C TYR A 132 -0.72 -6.28 13.36
N GLN A 133 0.38 -6.20 12.60
CA GLN A 133 1.65 -6.80 12.95
C GLN A 133 2.77 -5.86 12.51
N GLY A 134 3.74 -5.60 13.38
CA GLY A 134 4.94 -4.86 13.00
C GLY A 134 5.72 -5.57 11.89
N VAL A 135 6.34 -4.80 11.00
CA VAL A 135 7.18 -5.35 9.92
C VAL A 135 8.49 -4.60 9.85
N ASP A 136 9.53 -5.31 9.50
CA ASP A 136 10.77 -4.71 8.99
C ASP A 136 10.75 -4.85 7.46
N PHE A 137 10.89 -3.74 6.74
CA PHE A 137 11.06 -3.75 5.29
C PHE A 137 12.51 -4.07 4.93
N LEU A 138 12.70 -4.80 3.84
CA LEU A 138 14.05 -5.10 3.32
C LEU A 138 14.58 -3.96 2.45
N GLU A 139 13.66 -3.24 1.81
CA GLU A 139 13.93 -2.11 0.93
C GLU A 139 13.49 -0.80 1.57
N ASP A 140 14.21 0.29 1.27
CA ASP A 140 13.89 1.64 1.76
C ASP A 140 13.56 2.61 0.61
N THR A 141 13.84 2.24 -0.63
CA THR A 141 13.51 3.03 -1.82
C THR A 141 12.10 2.74 -2.32
N PRO A 142 11.38 3.71 -2.92
CA PRO A 142 10.02 3.49 -3.42
C PRO A 142 9.88 2.31 -4.40
N VAL A 143 10.85 2.18 -5.32
CA VAL A 143 10.84 1.09 -6.32
C VAL A 143 11.22 -0.25 -5.69
N GLY A 144 12.19 -0.26 -4.77
CA GLY A 144 12.53 -1.47 -4.00
C GLY A 144 11.32 -1.99 -3.22
N LEU A 145 10.69 -1.11 -2.43
CA LEU A 145 9.48 -1.42 -1.67
C LEU A 145 8.33 -1.94 -2.56
N LEU A 146 8.14 -1.33 -3.73
CA LEU A 146 7.13 -1.81 -4.68
C LEU A 146 7.41 -3.25 -5.11
N TRP A 147 8.64 -3.59 -5.47
CA TRP A 147 8.99 -4.95 -5.89
C TRP A 147 8.97 -5.93 -4.74
N GLU A 148 9.42 -5.52 -3.55
CA GLU A 148 9.31 -6.31 -2.32
C GLU A 148 7.84 -6.68 -2.03
N VAL A 149 6.94 -5.70 -2.07
CA VAL A 149 5.50 -5.91 -1.85
C VAL A 149 4.91 -6.79 -2.95
N THR A 150 5.08 -6.43 -4.22
CA THR A 150 4.35 -7.07 -5.33
C THR A 150 4.86 -8.45 -5.73
N ARG A 151 6.18 -8.72 -5.59
CA ARG A 151 6.77 -10.02 -5.97
C ARG A 151 6.96 -10.97 -4.80
N THR A 152 7.06 -10.45 -3.59
CA THR A 152 7.38 -11.29 -2.42
C THR A 152 6.24 -11.31 -1.43
N ARG A 153 5.93 -10.16 -0.81
CA ARG A 153 5.02 -10.12 0.35
C ARG A 153 3.58 -10.45 -0.02
N LEU A 154 3.03 -9.78 -1.05
CA LEU A 154 1.63 -9.94 -1.45
C LEU A 154 1.34 -11.36 -1.96
N PRO A 155 2.11 -11.94 -2.90
CA PRO A 155 1.86 -13.32 -3.32
C PRO A 155 2.01 -14.33 -2.18
N ARG A 156 2.96 -14.12 -1.26
CA ARG A 156 3.13 -14.99 -0.08
C ARG A 156 1.91 -14.94 0.84
N ILE A 157 1.40 -13.74 1.15
CA ILE A 157 0.24 -13.58 2.02
C ILE A 157 -1.03 -14.16 1.40
N ILE A 158 -1.25 -13.93 0.10
CA ILE A 158 -2.39 -14.51 -0.61
C ILE A 158 -2.31 -16.03 -0.61
N ARG A 159 -1.13 -16.62 -0.91
CA ARG A 159 -0.94 -18.07 -0.85
C ARG A 159 -1.19 -18.64 0.55
N ALA A 160 -0.59 -18.05 1.58
CA ALA A 160 -0.82 -18.46 2.97
C ALA A 160 -2.29 -18.39 3.41
N ARG A 161 -3.12 -17.58 2.73
CA ARG A 161 -4.55 -17.48 3.00
C ARG A 161 -5.37 -18.52 2.24
N TYR A 162 -5.09 -18.72 0.95
CA TYR A 162 -5.98 -19.46 0.05
C TYR A 162 -5.47 -20.84 -0.35
N ASP A 163 -4.18 -21.11 -0.19
CA ASP A 163 -3.58 -22.39 -0.50
C ASP A 163 -3.58 -23.28 0.77
N PRO A 164 -4.39 -24.36 0.80
CA PRO A 164 -4.48 -25.25 1.94
C PRO A 164 -3.17 -26.01 2.21
N GLU A 165 -2.26 -26.07 1.25
CA GLU A 165 -0.98 -26.78 1.34
C GLU A 165 0.19 -25.87 1.79
N THR A 166 -0.06 -24.59 2.07
CA THR A 166 1.00 -23.70 2.59
C THR A 166 1.35 -24.07 4.04
N GLU A 167 2.44 -24.82 4.23
CA GLU A 167 3.09 -25.01 5.54
C GLU A 167 3.93 -23.77 5.91
N PHE A 168 3.87 -23.34 7.18
CA PHE A 168 4.57 -22.16 7.72
C PHE A 168 5.94 -22.48 8.32
#